data_AF-A0A674JA07-F1
#
_entry.id   AF-A0A674JA07-F1
#
_cell.length_a   1.000
_cell.length_b   1.000
_cell.length_c   1.000
_cell.angle_alpha   90.00
_cell.angle_beta   90.00
_cell.angle_gamma   90.00
#
_symmetry.space_group_name_H-M   'P 1'
#
loop_
_entity.id
_entity.type
_entity.pdbx_description
1 polymer ?
#
loop_
_entity_poly.entity_id
_entity_poly.type
_entity_poly.pdbx_seq_one_letter_code
_entity_poly.pdbx_strand_id
1 'polypeptide(L)'
;CVSPKGNLCTTNDLGAVRGLMKDVFTCKGKQIHQFISTSTFTEYTVVHETAVVKIDAVAPPEKVCLIGCGFSTGYGAALSTAKVERGSTCAVFGLGGVGLSVVMGCKAAGASRIIGVDINKDKFAKAKELGATECINPQDFTKPIEDVLMELTGGNGVDYSFEVIGRTDTMTAALASCHMNYGTSVIVGVPPSASQITYNAMLLFTGRTWKGSIFGGMHMRRSD
;
A
#
# COMPACT_ATOMS: atom_id res chain seq x y z
N CYS A 1 14.67 -2.92 12.89
CA CYS A 1 14.14 -3.60 14.08
C CYS A 1 14.33 -2.79 15.37
N VAL A 2 15.55 -2.34 15.72
CA VAL A 2 15.78 -1.60 16.99
C VAL A 2 15.08 -0.23 17.02
N SER A 3 14.94 0.44 15.88
CA SER A 3 14.25 1.73 15.80
C SER A 3 12.73 1.53 15.67
N PRO A 4 11.91 2.27 16.45
CA PRO A 4 10.46 2.28 16.29
C PRO A 4 10.00 3.11 15.08
N LYS A 5 10.93 3.77 14.36
CA LYS A 5 10.60 4.67 13.25
C LYS A 5 10.38 3.95 11.91
N GLY A 6 10.66 2.65 11.83
CA GLY A 6 10.52 1.90 10.59
C GLY A 6 10.53 0.40 10.80
N ASN A 7 9.91 -0.31 9.86
CA ASN A 7 9.65 -1.74 9.93
C ASN A 7 10.53 -2.58 8.99
N LEU A 8 11.46 -1.96 8.25
CA LEU A 8 12.37 -2.71 7.37
C LEU A 8 13.46 -3.42 8.18
N CYS A 9 13.44 -4.76 8.15
CA CYS A 9 14.45 -5.60 8.75
C CYS A 9 15.53 -5.94 7.72
N THR A 10 16.79 -5.56 7.96
CA THR A 10 17.90 -5.88 7.05
C THR A 10 18.24 -7.38 7.02
N THR A 11 17.88 -8.14 8.05
CA THR A 11 18.06 -9.60 8.09
C THR A 11 17.05 -10.33 7.20
N ASN A 12 15.83 -9.82 7.08
CA ASN A 12 14.75 -10.37 6.26
C ASN A 12 14.38 -9.43 5.10
N ASP A 13 15.38 -8.74 4.55
CA ASP A 13 15.13 -7.78 3.48
C ASP A 13 14.63 -8.50 2.21
N LEU A 14 13.46 -8.08 1.74
CA LEU A 14 12.81 -8.60 0.53
C LEU A 14 13.65 -8.37 -0.72
N GLY A 15 14.46 -7.30 -0.77
CA GLY A 15 15.32 -6.97 -1.90
C GLY A 15 16.68 -7.67 -1.87
N ALA A 16 17.19 -7.97 -0.68
CA ALA A 16 18.43 -8.71 -0.48
C ALA A 16 18.14 -10.21 -0.44
N VAL A 17 17.66 -10.77 -1.55
CA VAL A 17 17.41 -12.21 -1.71
C VAL A 17 18.71 -13.00 -1.46
N ARG A 18 18.99 -13.27 -0.18
CA ARG A 18 19.76 -14.42 0.29
C ARG A 18 18.81 -15.60 0.46
N GLY A 19 17.94 -15.77 -0.54
CA GLY A 19 16.87 -16.78 -0.64
C GLY A 19 17.38 -18.19 -0.90
N LEU A 20 18.45 -18.56 -0.20
CA LEU A 20 18.92 -19.93 -0.11
C LEU A 20 19.13 -20.21 1.37
N MET A 21 18.04 -20.51 2.07
CA MET A 21 18.14 -21.76 2.83
C MET A 21 18.34 -22.82 1.75
N LYS A 22 19.62 -23.16 1.49
CA LYS A 22 19.95 -24.19 0.51
C LYS A 22 19.16 -25.45 0.91
N ASP A 23 18.63 -26.14 -0.10
CA ASP A 23 18.12 -27.50 0.04
C ASP A 23 16.77 -27.73 0.76
N VAL A 24 15.91 -26.71 0.92
CA VAL A 24 14.58 -26.93 1.55
C VAL A 24 13.62 -27.71 0.66
N PHE A 25 13.57 -27.41 -0.64
CA PHE A 25 12.64 -28.05 -1.57
C PHE A 25 13.39 -28.71 -2.72
N THR A 26 13.04 -29.97 -2.97
CA THR A 26 13.50 -30.72 -4.14
C THR A 26 12.34 -31.45 -4.79
N CYS A 27 12.40 -31.63 -6.11
CA CYS A 27 11.49 -32.48 -6.86
C CYS A 27 12.31 -33.34 -7.83
N LYS A 28 12.20 -34.67 -7.69
CA LYS A 28 12.96 -35.63 -8.50
C LYS A 28 14.47 -35.33 -8.52
N GLY A 29 15.03 -34.98 -7.35
CA GLY A 29 16.45 -34.64 -7.20
C GLY A 29 16.87 -33.28 -7.76
N LYS A 30 15.94 -32.45 -8.25
CA LYS A 30 16.21 -31.08 -8.70
C LYS A 30 15.76 -30.08 -7.64
N GLN A 31 16.59 -29.07 -7.39
CA GLN A 31 16.27 -27.99 -6.46
C GLN A 31 15.07 -27.16 -6.95
N ILE A 32 14.14 -26.87 -6.05
CA ILE A 32 13.08 -25.88 -6.26
C ILE A 32 13.41 -24.64 -5.42
N HIS A 33 13.33 -23.47 -6.05
CA HIS A 33 13.61 -22.21 -5.38
C HIS A 33 12.46 -21.81 -4.44
N GLN A 34 12.83 -21.23 -3.31
CA GLN A 34 11.91 -20.54 -2.42
C GLN A 34 11.42 -19.24 -3.05
N PHE A 35 10.22 -18.79 -2.68
CA PHE A 35 9.66 -17.51 -3.08
C PHE A 35 9.34 -16.65 -1.85
N ILE A 36 9.87 -15.41 -1.82
CA ILE A 36 9.69 -14.42 -0.75
C ILE A 36 9.91 -15.03 0.66
N SER A 37 10.84 -15.99 0.77
CA SER A 37 11.19 -16.66 2.03
C SER A 37 10.00 -17.30 2.78
N THR A 38 8.91 -17.61 2.08
CA THR A 38 7.68 -18.16 2.66
C THR A 38 7.18 -19.39 1.90
N SER A 39 7.12 -19.33 0.57
CA SER A 39 6.63 -20.39 -0.32
C SER A 39 5.37 -21.08 0.22
N THR A 40 4.25 -20.37 0.27
CA THR A 40 3.01 -20.87 0.91
C THR A 40 2.17 -21.79 0.01
N PHE A 41 2.60 -22.08 -1.22
CA PHE A 41 1.92 -22.98 -2.15
C PHE A 41 2.45 -24.41 -2.03
N THR A 42 2.38 -24.95 -0.82
CA THR A 42 2.79 -26.31 -0.44
C THR A 42 2.10 -26.67 0.88
N GLU A 43 1.86 -27.96 1.13
CA GLU A 43 1.26 -28.43 2.39
C GLU A 43 2.17 -28.14 3.61
N TYR A 44 3.48 -28.13 3.39
CA TYR A 44 4.49 -27.82 4.40
C TYR A 44 5.56 -26.89 3.82
N THR A 45 6.00 -25.92 4.63
CA THR A 45 7.09 -25.01 4.27
C THR A 45 8.05 -24.84 5.44
N VAL A 46 9.27 -24.40 5.13
CA VAL A 46 10.27 -24.01 6.13
C VAL A 46 10.59 -22.54 5.94
N VAL A 47 10.45 -21.78 7.02
CA VAL A 47 10.67 -20.34 7.06
C VAL A 47 11.58 -20.00 8.23
N HIS A 48 12.30 -18.88 8.13
CA HIS A 48 13.09 -18.39 9.24
C HIS A 48 12.17 -17.92 10.37
N GLU A 49 12.53 -18.15 11.64
CA GLU A 49 11.69 -17.82 12.80
C GLU A 49 11.32 -16.32 12.88
N THR A 50 12.16 -15.44 12.35
CA THR A 50 11.93 -14.00 12.29
C THR A 50 10.84 -13.61 11.28
N ALA A 51 10.45 -14.52 10.39
CA ALA A 51 9.34 -14.36 9.44
C ALA A 51 8.04 -15.00 9.93
N VAL A 52 8.03 -15.58 11.15
CA VAL A 52 6.85 -16.19 11.76
C VAL A 52 6.25 -15.26 12.79
N VAL A 53 4.95 -14.99 12.67
CA VAL A 53 4.18 -14.25 13.66
C VAL A 53 3.20 -15.21 14.31
N LYS A 54 3.34 -15.43 15.61
CA LYS A 54 2.37 -16.19 16.39
C LYS A 54 1.08 -15.38 16.49
N ILE A 55 -0.03 -15.97 16.06
CA ILE A 55 -1.37 -15.39 16.15
C ILE A 55 -2.21 -16.12 17.19
N ASP A 56 -3.39 -15.57 17.47
CA ASP A 56 -4.38 -16.24 18.32
C ASP A 56 -4.82 -17.56 17.70
N ALA A 57 -4.87 -18.63 18.51
CA ALA A 57 -5.28 -19.95 18.08
C ALA A 57 -6.76 -20.04 17.67
N VAL A 58 -7.61 -19.11 18.13
CA VAL A 58 -9.04 -19.07 17.74
C VAL A 58 -9.27 -18.35 16.41
N ALA A 59 -8.24 -17.69 15.86
CA ALA A 59 -8.38 -16.94 14.63
C ALA A 59 -8.54 -17.88 13.42
N PRO A 60 -9.59 -17.73 12.59
CA PRO A 60 -9.84 -18.59 11.44
C PRO A 60 -8.74 -18.43 10.37
N PRO A 61 -7.88 -19.44 10.12
CA PRO A 61 -6.72 -19.33 9.23
C PRO A 61 -7.08 -18.89 7.81
N GLU A 62 -8.23 -19.33 7.30
CA GLU A 62 -8.73 -19.03 5.97
C GLU A 62 -9.11 -17.55 5.76
N LYS A 63 -9.28 -16.79 6.86
CA LYS A 63 -9.55 -15.35 6.80
C LYS A 63 -8.30 -14.53 7.10
N VAL A 64 -7.55 -14.90 8.14
CA VAL A 64 -6.41 -14.11 8.62
C VAL A 64 -5.16 -14.27 7.76
N CYS A 65 -5.11 -15.24 6.85
CA CYS A 65 -4.02 -15.40 5.89
C CYS A 65 -3.78 -14.12 5.05
N LEU A 66 -4.81 -13.30 4.80
CA LEU A 66 -4.71 -12.05 4.05
C LEU A 66 -3.89 -10.96 4.77
N ILE A 67 -3.76 -11.05 6.09
CA ILE A 67 -3.01 -10.10 6.93
C ILE A 67 -1.50 -10.20 6.65
N GLY A 68 -1.01 -11.33 6.12
CA GLY A 68 0.40 -11.53 5.80
C GLY A 68 0.93 -10.72 4.61
N CYS A 69 0.07 -10.06 3.83
CA CYS A 69 0.49 -9.28 2.66
C CYS A 69 -0.41 -8.06 2.43
N GLY A 70 -1.29 -8.13 1.43
CA GLY A 70 -1.96 -6.95 0.87
C GLY A 70 -2.84 -6.19 1.85
N PHE A 71 -3.49 -6.89 2.79
CA PHE A 71 -4.34 -6.23 3.79
C PHE A 71 -3.53 -5.29 4.68
N SER A 72 -2.49 -5.82 5.35
CA SER A 72 -1.62 -5.02 6.22
C SER A 72 -0.92 -3.90 5.48
N THR A 73 -0.52 -4.16 4.23
CA THR A 73 0.10 -3.14 3.37
C THR A 73 -0.81 -1.93 3.18
N GLY A 74 -2.07 -2.13 2.76
CA GLY A 74 -2.99 -1.02 2.53
C GLY A 74 -3.53 -0.41 3.81
N TYR A 75 -4.01 -1.24 4.73
CA TYR A 75 -4.60 -0.81 6.00
C TYR A 75 -3.59 -0.03 6.85
N GLY A 76 -2.36 -0.54 6.94
CA GLY A 76 -1.26 0.12 7.62
C GLY A 76 -0.76 1.37 6.89
N ALA A 77 -0.79 1.41 5.55
CA ALA A 77 -0.40 2.62 4.83
C ALA A 77 -1.23 3.84 5.26
N ALA A 78 -2.54 3.65 5.45
CA ALA A 78 -3.42 4.71 5.96
C ALA A 78 -3.16 5.03 7.45
N LEU A 79 -3.14 4.02 8.33
CA LEU A 79 -3.12 4.25 9.77
C LEU A 79 -1.72 4.51 10.35
N SER A 80 -0.71 3.80 9.88
CA SER A 80 0.64 3.83 10.43
C SER A 80 1.56 4.77 9.65
N THR A 81 1.56 4.68 8.32
CA THR A 81 2.48 5.46 7.47
C THR A 81 2.00 6.89 7.23
N ALA A 82 0.76 7.04 6.74
CA ALA A 82 0.14 8.34 6.52
C ALA A 82 -0.36 8.96 7.82
N LYS A 83 -0.83 8.13 8.77
CA LYS A 83 -1.52 8.57 9.98
C LYS A 83 -2.70 9.48 9.64
N VAL A 84 -3.57 8.98 8.76
CA VAL A 84 -4.76 9.69 8.31
C VAL A 84 -5.53 10.24 9.51
N GLU A 85 -5.89 11.51 9.43
CA GLU A 85 -6.60 12.21 10.49
C GLU A 85 -8.12 12.10 10.30
N ARG A 86 -8.85 12.22 11.40
CA ARG A 86 -10.31 12.24 11.35
C ARG A 86 -10.76 13.48 10.58
N GLY A 87 -11.71 13.30 9.66
CA GLY A 87 -12.25 14.39 8.84
C GLY A 87 -11.51 14.61 7.53
N SER A 88 -10.38 13.95 7.29
CA SER A 88 -9.60 14.14 6.07
C SER A 88 -10.28 13.65 4.79
N THR A 89 -9.88 14.23 3.67
CA THR A 89 -10.17 13.76 2.31
C THR A 89 -9.00 12.92 1.80
N CYS A 90 -9.28 11.70 1.36
CA CYS A 90 -8.28 10.76 0.85
C CYS A 90 -8.56 10.39 -0.61
N ALA A 91 -7.52 10.27 -1.44
CA ALA A 91 -7.58 9.64 -2.76
C ALA A 91 -6.81 8.32 -2.77
N VAL A 92 -7.39 7.26 -3.37
CA VAL A 92 -6.76 5.94 -3.49
C VAL A 92 -6.68 5.56 -4.96
N PHE A 93 -5.47 5.56 -5.51
CA PHE A 93 -5.17 5.21 -6.91
C PHE A 93 -4.92 3.72 -7.02
N GLY A 94 -5.89 3.00 -7.59
CA GLY A 94 -5.96 1.55 -7.70
C GLY A 94 -6.87 0.93 -6.64
N LEU A 95 -7.86 0.14 -7.07
CA LEU A 95 -8.86 -0.51 -6.22
C LEU A 95 -8.72 -2.04 -6.24
N GLY A 96 -7.48 -2.54 -6.28
CA GLY A 96 -7.17 -3.95 -6.02
C GLY A 96 -7.19 -4.29 -4.52
N GLY A 97 -6.76 -5.49 -4.13
CA GLY A 97 -6.79 -5.93 -2.71
C GLY A 97 -6.07 -4.97 -1.74
N VAL A 98 -4.92 -4.41 -2.14
CA VAL A 98 -4.20 -3.39 -1.35
C VAL A 98 -5.00 -2.10 -1.28
N GLY A 99 -5.51 -1.60 -2.41
CA GLY A 99 -6.29 -0.36 -2.45
C GLY A 99 -7.59 -0.41 -1.66
N LEU A 100 -8.32 -1.52 -1.75
CA LEU A 100 -9.49 -1.75 -0.90
C LEU A 100 -9.12 -1.77 0.59
N SER A 101 -7.92 -2.25 0.92
CA SER A 101 -7.40 -2.21 2.30
C SER A 101 -7.01 -0.80 2.75
N VAL A 102 -6.48 0.03 1.85
CA VAL A 102 -6.29 1.47 2.10
C VAL A 102 -7.63 2.16 2.37
N VAL A 103 -8.65 1.88 1.55
CA VAL A 103 -10.01 2.43 1.75
C VAL A 103 -10.54 2.06 3.14
N MET A 104 -10.42 0.80 3.55
CA MET A 104 -10.79 0.36 4.90
C MET A 104 -9.99 1.08 5.99
N GLY A 105 -8.68 1.26 5.79
CA GLY A 105 -7.82 2.00 6.72
C GLY A 105 -8.19 3.48 6.86
N CYS A 106 -8.49 4.16 5.75
CA CYS A 106 -8.96 5.55 5.75
C CYS A 106 -10.31 5.68 6.47
N LYS A 107 -11.24 4.74 6.22
CA LYS A 107 -12.53 4.69 6.93
C LYS A 107 -12.34 4.47 8.42
N ALA A 108 -11.47 3.54 8.81
CA ALA A 108 -11.15 3.28 10.22
C ALA A 108 -10.51 4.49 10.92
N ALA A 109 -9.70 5.28 10.19
CA ALA A 109 -9.12 6.53 10.67
C ALA A 109 -10.16 7.66 10.85
N GLY A 110 -11.35 7.50 10.25
CA GLY A 110 -12.42 8.49 10.28
C GLY A 110 -12.29 9.58 9.21
N ALA A 111 -11.66 9.29 8.07
CA ALA A 111 -11.70 10.16 6.89
C ALA A 111 -13.15 10.49 6.51
N SER A 112 -13.43 11.75 6.17
CA SER A 112 -14.78 12.21 5.81
C SER A 112 -15.14 11.86 4.37
N ARG A 113 -14.14 11.85 3.49
CA ARG A 113 -14.29 11.62 2.05
C ARG A 113 -13.17 10.72 1.55
N ILE A 114 -13.52 9.67 0.83
CA ILE A 114 -12.57 8.67 0.31
C ILE A 114 -12.88 8.45 -1.17
N ILE A 115 -12.03 9.01 -2.04
CA ILE A 115 -12.17 9.00 -3.49
C ILE A 115 -11.35 7.82 -4.05
N GLY A 116 -12.04 6.79 -4.55
CA GLY A 116 -11.41 5.68 -5.26
C GLY A 116 -11.15 6.03 -6.73
N VAL A 117 -9.95 5.74 -7.23
CA VAL A 117 -9.56 5.99 -8.62
C VAL A 117 -9.13 4.67 -9.26
N ASP A 118 -9.88 4.15 -10.24
CA ASP A 118 -9.51 2.94 -10.98
C ASP A 118 -10.09 2.98 -12.40
N ILE A 119 -9.38 2.40 -13.36
CA ILE A 119 -9.83 2.29 -14.75
C ILE A 119 -10.93 1.23 -14.94
N ASN A 120 -11.05 0.30 -13.99
CA ASN A 120 -12.09 -0.72 -14.02
C ASN A 120 -13.25 -0.33 -13.07
N LYS A 121 -14.37 0.09 -13.65
CA LYS A 121 -15.57 0.51 -12.92
C LYS A 121 -16.25 -0.62 -12.14
N ASP A 122 -16.02 -1.89 -12.50
CA ASP A 122 -16.61 -3.05 -11.80
C ASP A 122 -16.17 -3.12 -10.33
N LYS A 123 -15.01 -2.54 -10.01
CA LYS A 123 -14.47 -2.49 -8.64
C LYS A 123 -15.19 -1.48 -7.75
N PHE A 124 -15.93 -0.51 -8.32
CA PHE A 124 -16.46 0.63 -7.58
C PHE A 124 -17.52 0.23 -6.56
N ALA A 125 -18.38 -0.74 -6.91
CA ALA A 125 -19.40 -1.22 -5.98
C ALA A 125 -18.76 -1.78 -4.70
N LYS A 126 -17.71 -2.61 -4.85
CA LYS A 126 -17.00 -3.16 -3.70
C LYS A 126 -16.22 -2.11 -2.93
N ALA A 127 -15.60 -1.15 -3.62
CA ALA A 127 -14.90 -0.04 -2.96
C ALA A 127 -15.85 0.78 -2.08
N LYS A 128 -17.07 1.08 -2.57
CA LYS A 128 -18.09 1.80 -1.81
C LYS A 128 -18.59 1.01 -0.59
N GLU A 129 -18.84 -0.29 -0.76
CA GLU A 129 -19.20 -1.19 0.35
C GLU A 129 -18.16 -1.12 1.49
N LEU A 130 -16.87 -1.09 1.13
CA LEU A 130 -15.76 -1.10 2.08
C LEU A 130 -15.42 0.29 2.67
N GLY A 131 -15.89 1.38 2.06
CA GLY A 131 -15.75 2.72 2.63
C GLY A 131 -15.52 3.87 1.67
N ALA A 132 -15.29 3.62 0.39
CA ALA A 132 -15.14 4.71 -0.58
C ALA A 132 -16.45 5.52 -0.63
N THR A 133 -16.36 6.85 -0.53
CA THR A 133 -17.53 7.73 -0.62
C THR A 133 -17.91 7.94 -2.09
N GLU A 134 -16.92 7.95 -2.97
CA GLU A 134 -17.10 8.05 -4.40
C GLU A 134 -15.98 7.32 -5.14
N CYS A 135 -16.21 7.02 -6.41
CA CYS A 135 -15.19 6.44 -7.27
C CYS A 135 -15.25 7.11 -8.64
N ILE A 136 -14.08 7.32 -9.25
CA ILE A 136 -13.93 7.93 -10.56
C ILE A 136 -13.03 7.08 -11.45
N ASN A 137 -13.35 7.04 -12.73
CA ASN A 137 -12.47 6.44 -13.75
C ASN A 137 -11.75 7.57 -14.48
N PRO A 138 -10.41 7.61 -14.48
CA PRO A 138 -9.65 8.61 -15.22
C PRO A 138 -10.02 8.71 -16.71
N GLN A 139 -10.49 7.63 -17.32
CA GLN A 139 -10.87 7.57 -18.74
C GLN A 139 -12.19 8.29 -19.05
N ASP A 140 -12.97 8.67 -18.03
CA ASP A 140 -14.19 9.47 -18.20
C ASP A 140 -13.90 10.97 -18.37
N PHE A 141 -12.62 11.37 -18.30
CA PHE A 141 -12.19 12.76 -18.33
C PHE A 141 -11.17 12.99 -19.45
N THR A 142 -11.18 14.20 -20.01
CA THR A 142 -10.16 14.66 -20.97
C THR A 142 -8.97 15.30 -20.27
N LYS A 143 -9.13 15.73 -19.01
CA LYS A 143 -8.09 16.35 -18.18
C LYS A 143 -7.26 15.28 -17.45
N PRO A 144 -6.01 15.60 -17.06
CA PRO A 144 -5.24 14.79 -16.12
C PRO A 144 -6.02 14.53 -14.82
N ILE A 145 -5.83 13.35 -14.24
CA ILE A 145 -6.62 12.91 -13.08
C ILE A 145 -6.36 13.76 -11.84
N GLU A 146 -5.14 14.28 -11.68
CA GLU A 146 -4.77 15.20 -10.63
C GLU A 146 -5.58 16.50 -10.70
N ASP A 147 -5.81 17.04 -11.90
CA ASP A 147 -6.60 18.25 -12.10
C ASP A 147 -8.08 17.99 -11.80
N VAL A 148 -8.59 16.83 -12.21
CA VAL A 148 -9.95 16.39 -11.87
C VAL A 148 -10.12 16.29 -10.35
N LEU A 149 -9.16 15.73 -9.63
CA LEU A 149 -9.20 15.64 -8.17
C LEU A 149 -9.09 17.02 -7.50
N MET A 150 -8.26 17.92 -8.04
CA MET A 150 -8.20 19.31 -7.58
C MET A 150 -9.57 19.99 -7.75
N GLU A 151 -10.22 19.85 -8.89
CA GLU A 151 -11.56 20.41 -9.14
C GLU A 151 -12.63 19.79 -8.22
N LEU A 152 -12.64 18.47 -8.07
CA LEU A 152 -13.56 17.75 -7.18
C LEU A 152 -13.42 18.15 -5.71
N THR A 153 -12.27 18.70 -5.31
CA THR A 153 -11.97 19.17 -3.95
C THR A 153 -12.05 20.69 -3.81
N GLY A 154 -12.63 21.39 -4.79
CA GLY A 154 -12.81 22.84 -4.76
C GLY A 154 -11.50 23.62 -4.92
N GLY A 155 -10.52 23.04 -5.60
CA GLY A 155 -9.19 23.61 -5.79
C GLY A 155 -8.21 23.36 -4.64
N ASN A 156 -8.64 22.68 -3.57
CA ASN A 156 -7.81 22.46 -2.39
C ASN A 156 -6.88 21.25 -2.54
N GLY A 157 -7.25 20.24 -3.32
CA GLY A 157 -6.57 18.94 -3.33
C GLY A 157 -6.97 18.05 -2.16
N VAL A 158 -6.49 16.81 -2.16
CA VAL A 158 -6.73 15.85 -1.07
C VAL A 158 -5.70 15.99 0.05
N ASP A 159 -6.09 15.69 1.29
CA ASP A 159 -5.16 15.71 2.44
C ASP A 159 -4.16 14.55 2.34
N TYR A 160 -4.64 13.39 1.88
CA TYR A 160 -3.82 12.20 1.67
C TYR A 160 -4.10 11.55 0.32
N SER A 161 -3.05 11.14 -0.39
CA SER A 161 -3.18 10.25 -1.54
C SER A 161 -2.37 8.98 -1.35
N PHE A 162 -2.89 7.88 -1.89
CA PHE A 162 -2.26 6.56 -1.83
C PHE A 162 -2.14 6.00 -3.24
N GLU A 163 -0.91 5.81 -3.71
CA GLU A 163 -0.63 5.13 -4.97
C GLU A 163 -0.38 3.65 -4.68
N VAL A 164 -1.27 2.78 -5.17
CA VAL A 164 -1.22 1.32 -4.93
C VAL A 164 -1.22 0.51 -6.22
N ILE A 165 -0.83 1.11 -7.36
CA ILE A 165 -0.74 0.42 -8.66
C ILE A 165 0.72 0.08 -8.96
N GLY A 166 1.64 0.98 -8.63
CA GLY A 166 3.06 0.81 -8.94
C GLY A 166 3.45 1.37 -10.31
N ARG A 167 2.75 2.40 -10.80
CA ARG A 167 3.17 3.10 -12.03
C ARG A 167 3.70 4.49 -11.70
N THR A 168 4.78 4.90 -12.38
CA THR A 168 5.45 6.17 -12.09
C THR A 168 4.59 7.39 -12.43
N ASP A 169 3.74 7.29 -13.46
CA ASP A 169 2.79 8.33 -13.84
C ASP A 169 1.72 8.54 -12.76
N THR A 170 1.13 7.46 -12.23
CA THR A 170 0.14 7.54 -11.14
C THR A 170 0.76 7.99 -9.83
N MET A 171 2.04 7.72 -9.58
CA MET A 171 2.77 8.25 -8.41
C MET A 171 2.88 9.77 -8.45
N THR A 172 3.26 10.35 -9.60
CA THR A 172 3.33 11.80 -9.75
C THR A 172 1.94 12.45 -9.71
N ALA A 173 0.93 11.85 -10.35
CA ALA A 173 -0.45 12.34 -10.29
C ALA A 173 -1.02 12.31 -8.86
N ALA A 174 -0.74 11.25 -8.10
CA ALA A 174 -1.14 11.15 -6.70
C ALA A 174 -0.52 12.28 -5.86
N LEU A 175 0.76 12.60 -6.07
CA LEU A 175 1.41 13.74 -5.41
C LEU A 175 0.79 15.08 -5.84
N ALA A 176 0.58 15.28 -7.14
CA ALA A 176 0.04 16.53 -7.68
C ALA A 176 -1.40 16.80 -7.20
N SER A 177 -2.21 15.76 -7.00
CA SER A 177 -3.59 15.86 -6.48
C SER A 177 -3.69 16.25 -5.00
N CYS A 178 -2.57 16.23 -4.25
CA CYS A 178 -2.56 16.55 -2.83
C CYS A 178 -2.65 18.06 -2.59
N HIS A 179 -3.18 18.43 -1.41
CA HIS A 179 -3.23 19.80 -0.96
C HIS A 179 -1.84 20.44 -0.92
N MET A 180 -1.72 21.64 -1.50
CA MET A 180 -0.43 22.26 -1.79
C MET A 180 0.45 22.49 -0.56
N ASN A 181 -0.15 22.91 0.55
CA ASN A 181 0.58 23.33 1.75
C ASN A 181 0.97 22.20 2.72
N TYR A 182 0.29 21.05 2.67
CA TYR A 182 0.46 20.01 3.70
C TYR A 182 0.10 18.59 3.25
N GLY A 183 -0.47 18.41 2.05
CA GLY A 183 -0.98 17.13 1.62
C GLY A 183 0.12 16.08 1.53
N THR A 184 -0.21 14.84 1.91
CA THR A 184 0.75 13.73 1.96
C THR A 184 0.40 12.67 0.94
N SER A 185 1.32 12.43 0.00
CA SER A 185 1.22 11.31 -0.94
C SER A 185 2.07 10.13 -0.47
N VAL A 186 1.48 8.95 -0.48
CA VAL A 186 2.11 7.70 -0.05
C VAL A 186 2.21 6.73 -1.22
N ILE A 187 3.44 6.39 -1.61
CA ILE A 187 3.72 5.33 -2.57
C ILE A 187 3.69 3.99 -1.84
N VAL A 188 2.79 3.12 -2.26
CA VAL A 188 2.61 1.76 -1.75
C VAL A 188 2.82 0.73 -2.85
N GLY A 189 2.40 1.05 -4.09
CA GLY A 189 2.63 0.23 -5.26
C GLY A 189 4.12 0.08 -5.57
N VAL A 190 4.54 -1.13 -5.92
CA VAL A 190 5.94 -1.41 -6.26
C VAL A 190 6.17 -1.09 -7.74
N PRO A 191 7.05 -0.13 -8.07
CA PRO A 191 7.32 0.22 -9.46
C PRO A 191 8.18 -0.84 -10.16
N PRO A 192 8.17 -0.91 -11.50
CA PRO A 192 9.08 -1.76 -12.26
C PRO A 192 10.54 -1.47 -11.93
N SER A 193 11.39 -2.51 -11.95
CA SER A 193 12.81 -2.38 -11.66
C SER A 193 13.48 -1.31 -12.51
N ALA A 194 14.38 -0.54 -11.90
CA ALA A 194 15.15 0.56 -12.52
C ALA A 194 14.32 1.74 -13.08
N SER A 195 13.01 1.81 -12.81
CA SER A 195 12.24 3.01 -13.13
C SER A 195 12.60 4.17 -12.20
N GLN A 196 12.58 5.38 -12.75
CA GLN A 196 12.76 6.63 -12.02
C GLN A 196 11.50 7.48 -12.15
N ILE A 197 11.25 8.32 -11.15
CA ILE A 197 10.12 9.25 -11.17
C ILE A 197 10.67 10.66 -11.40
N THR A 198 10.22 11.28 -12.47
CA THR A 198 10.43 12.71 -12.73
C THR A 198 9.24 13.48 -12.20
N TYR A 199 9.48 14.52 -11.42
CA TYR A 199 8.44 15.35 -10.83
C TYR A 199 8.85 16.83 -10.79
N ASN A 200 7.85 17.71 -10.74
CA ASN A 200 8.09 19.13 -10.54
C ASN A 200 8.46 19.39 -9.08
N ALA A 201 9.68 19.90 -8.83
CA ALA A 201 10.18 20.19 -7.49
C ALA A 201 9.27 21.13 -6.69
N MET A 202 8.50 22.00 -7.36
CA MET A 202 7.53 22.88 -6.72
C MET A 202 6.42 22.12 -5.98
N LEU A 203 6.12 20.88 -6.37
CA LEU A 203 5.13 20.06 -5.67
C LEU A 203 5.53 19.83 -4.21
N LEU A 204 6.82 19.56 -3.95
CA LEU A 204 7.35 19.37 -2.60
C LEU A 204 7.71 20.69 -1.92
N PHE A 205 8.34 21.62 -2.65
CA PHE A 205 8.76 22.90 -2.10
C PHE A 205 7.61 23.67 -1.44
N THR A 206 6.39 23.53 -1.96
CA THR A 206 5.20 24.23 -1.46
C THR A 206 4.58 23.64 -0.19
N GLY A 207 5.09 22.50 0.31
CA GLY A 207 4.68 21.92 1.59
C GLY A 207 4.12 20.50 1.53
N ARG A 208 3.94 19.91 0.33
CA ARG A 208 3.54 18.50 0.23
C ARG A 208 4.62 17.56 0.77
N THR A 209 4.17 16.45 1.33
CA THR A 209 5.05 15.35 1.73
C THR A 209 4.90 14.18 0.77
N TRP A 210 6.01 13.58 0.36
CA TRP A 210 6.01 12.35 -0.43
C TRP A 210 6.83 11.28 0.27
N LYS A 211 6.21 10.13 0.52
CA LYS A 211 6.83 9.05 1.28
C LYS A 211 6.46 7.67 0.72
N GLY A 212 7.32 6.69 0.98
CA GLY A 212 7.04 5.29 0.70
C GLY A 212 6.42 4.58 1.91
N SER A 213 5.76 3.45 1.65
CA SER A 213 5.21 2.56 2.68
C SER A 213 5.54 1.11 2.33
N ILE A 214 6.43 0.48 3.09
CA ILE A 214 6.68 -0.95 2.98
C ILE A 214 5.83 -1.70 4.00
N PHE A 215 5.03 -2.67 3.54
CA PHE A 215 4.13 -3.46 4.39
C PHE A 215 3.26 -2.59 5.32
N GLY A 216 2.85 -1.41 4.83
CA GLY A 216 1.99 -0.50 5.58
C GLY A 216 2.65 0.14 6.80
N GLY A 217 3.98 0.12 6.93
CA GLY A 217 4.66 0.60 8.14
C GLY A 217 4.34 -0.24 9.39
N MET A 218 3.76 -1.43 9.21
CA MET A 218 3.30 -2.27 10.32
C MET A 218 4.48 -2.98 10.99
N HIS A 219 4.46 -2.99 12.32
CA HIS A 219 5.36 -3.77 13.16
C HIS A 219 4.63 -5.03 13.66
N MET A 220 4.81 -6.15 12.97
CA MET A 220 4.09 -7.41 13.28
C MET A 220 4.63 -8.13 14.51
N ARG A 221 5.89 -7.89 14.86
CA ARG A 221 6.54 -8.43 16.05
C ARG A 221 7.06 -7.25 16.86
N ARG A 222 6.56 -7.10 18.09
CA ARG A 222 7.21 -6.24 19.08
C ARG A 222 8.29 -7.07 19.75
N SER A 223 9.49 -6.50 19.85
CA SER A 223 10.56 -7.03 20.70
C SER A 223 10.25 -6.62 22.13
N ASP A 224 9.32 -7.37 22.73
CA ASP A 224 9.02 -7.36 24.16
C ASP A 224 9.86 -8.48 24.82
#